data_AF-A0A7J4T878-F1
#
_entry.id   AF-A0A7J4T878-F1
#
_cell.length_a   1.000
_cell.length_b   1.000
_cell.length_c   1.000
_cell.angle_alpha   90.00
_cell.angle_beta   90.00
_cell.angle_gamma   90.00
#
_symmetry.space_group_name_H-M   'P 1'
#
loop_
_entity.id
_entity.type
_entity.pdbx_description
1 polymer ?
#
loop_
_entity_poly.entity_id
_entity_poly.type
_entity_poly.pdbx_seq_one_letter_code
_entity_poly.pdbx_strand_id
1 'polypeptide(L)'
;MPFQIVDPETDTVGPFNRLSSSQVNTWNACKRMWFYQKRLRFKIGQIPKLFLGRAVEETFCRVIMESPGLIVSQSPWDVYAKGADQLLLLNKNIHAMKAEELKEWAYARAEIHWSIIFDKMRLLWEKSERKMGEWSDIDSDIGLQMCRHGLDFHIEEVLRCYSEISVHDLNTWRSGKYHT
;
A
#
# COMPACT_ATOMS: atom_id res chain seq x y z
N MET A 1 -4.81 9.69 -3.40
CA MET A 1 -5.14 10.46 -4.61
C MET A 1 -6.59 10.88 -4.50
N PRO A 2 -6.93 12.18 -4.59
CA PRO A 2 -8.32 12.61 -4.57
C PRO A 2 -9.04 12.01 -5.78
N PHE A 3 -10.07 11.19 -5.52
CA PHE A 3 -10.92 10.63 -6.56
C PHE A 3 -11.95 11.67 -6.94
N GLN A 4 -11.77 12.32 -8.08
CA GLN A 4 -12.73 13.28 -8.61
C GLN A 4 -13.61 12.56 -9.64
N ILE A 5 -14.92 12.51 -9.37
CA ILE A 5 -15.90 12.07 -10.37
C ILE A 5 -15.87 13.13 -11.47
N VAL A 6 -15.59 12.69 -12.71
CA VAL A 6 -15.51 13.63 -13.84
C VAL A 6 -16.91 13.92 -14.34
N ASP A 7 -17.20 15.21 -14.50
CA ASP A 7 -18.45 15.70 -15.05
C ASP A 7 -18.55 15.33 -16.54
N PRO A 8 -19.57 14.54 -16.95
CA PRO A 8 -19.74 14.10 -18.34
C PRO A 8 -19.80 15.24 -19.36
N GLU A 9 -20.34 16.41 -18.98
CA GLU A 9 -20.51 17.56 -19.88
C GLU A 9 -19.18 18.24 -20.24
N THR A 10 -18.15 18.07 -19.39
CA THR A 10 -16.82 18.66 -19.59
C THR A 10 -15.76 17.65 -20.03
N ASP A 11 -16.12 16.36 -20.10
CA ASP A 11 -15.19 15.29 -20.43
C ASP A 11 -14.89 15.20 -21.93
N THR A 12 -13.85 15.93 -22.37
CA THR A 12 -13.35 15.91 -23.75
C THR A 12 -12.70 14.59 -24.16
N VAL A 13 -12.26 13.76 -23.20
CA VAL A 13 -11.54 12.50 -23.48
C VAL A 13 -12.54 11.36 -23.66
N GLY A 14 -13.59 11.35 -22.84
CA GLY A 14 -14.63 10.31 -22.82
C GLY A 14 -14.20 9.05 -22.08
N PRO A 15 -15.16 8.16 -21.73
CA PRO A 15 -14.95 7.06 -20.80
C PRO A 15 -13.98 5.97 -21.31
N PHE A 16 -13.92 5.74 -22.62
CA PHE A 16 -13.15 4.62 -23.20
C PHE A 16 -11.76 5.00 -23.72
N ASN A 17 -11.42 6.29 -23.78
CA ASN A 17 -10.12 6.76 -24.28
C ASN A 17 -9.13 7.10 -23.15
N ARG A 18 -9.56 7.02 -21.89
CA ARG A 18 -8.71 7.31 -20.74
C ARG A 18 -7.65 6.23 -20.58
N LEU A 19 -6.41 6.69 -20.44
CA LEU A 19 -5.28 5.85 -20.09
C LEU A 19 -5.03 5.96 -18.59
N SER A 20 -4.85 4.83 -17.92
CA SER A 20 -4.35 4.82 -16.55
C SER A 20 -2.93 5.41 -16.52
N SER A 21 -2.51 5.95 -15.37
CA SER A 21 -1.12 6.43 -15.19
C SER A 21 -0.08 5.36 -15.59
N SER A 22 -0.31 4.10 -15.22
CA SER A 22 0.53 2.97 -15.64
C SER A 22 0.55 2.72 -17.16
N GLN A 23 -0.56 2.97 -17.87
CA GLN A 23 -0.61 2.88 -19.33
C GLN A 23 0.16 4.02 -20.00
N VAL A 24 0.06 5.24 -19.47
CA VAL A 24 0.83 6.39 -19.95
C VAL A 24 2.33 6.14 -19.78
N ASN A 25 2.75 5.64 -18.61
CA ASN A 25 4.14 5.26 -18.37
C ASN A 25 4.62 4.18 -19.35
N THR A 26 3.80 3.15 -19.62
CA THR A 26 4.14 2.10 -20.59
C THR A 26 4.25 2.66 -22.01
N TRP A 27 3.36 3.58 -22.40
CA TRP A 27 3.40 4.24 -23.71
C TRP A 27 4.66 5.09 -23.89
N ASN A 28 5.00 5.87 -22.87
CA ASN A 28 6.18 6.73 -22.87
C ASN A 28 7.47 5.91 -22.88
N ALA A 29 7.54 4.81 -22.14
CA ALA A 29 8.69 3.92 -22.11
C ALA A 29 8.83 3.09 -23.40
N CYS A 30 7.74 2.47 -23.87
CA CYS A 30 7.75 1.66 -25.09
C CYS A 30 6.36 1.55 -25.73
N LYS A 31 6.11 2.37 -26.75
CA LYS A 31 4.86 2.38 -27.53
C LYS A 31 4.50 1.01 -28.13
N ARG A 32 5.50 0.25 -28.58
CA ARG A 32 5.32 -1.09 -29.16
C ARG A 32 4.80 -2.08 -28.13
N MET A 33 5.39 -2.09 -26.93
CA MET A 33 4.94 -2.94 -25.82
C MET A 33 3.52 -2.57 -25.39
N TRP A 34 3.23 -1.27 -25.29
CA TRP A 34 1.87 -0.79 -25.02
C TRP A 34 0.87 -1.31 -26.05
N PHE A 35 1.20 -1.22 -27.35
CA PHE A 35 0.34 -1.70 -28.42
C PHE A 35 0.05 -3.21 -28.29
N TYR A 36 1.07 -4.03 -28.08
CA TYR A 36 0.91 -5.47 -27.91
C TYR A 36 0.07 -5.84 -26.69
N GLN A 37 0.31 -5.20 -25.54
CA GLN A 37 -0.42 -5.52 -24.31
C GLN A 37 -1.84 -4.95 -24.26
N LYS A 38 -2.06 -3.73 -24.77
CA LYS A 38 -3.31 -2.97 -24.58
C LYS A 38 -4.23 -3.02 -25.80
N ARG A 39 -3.69 -3.01 -27.02
CA ARG A 39 -4.48 -3.16 -28.26
C ARG A 39 -4.65 -4.63 -28.64
N LEU A 40 -3.56 -5.38 -28.78
CA LEU A 40 -3.62 -6.81 -29.15
C LEU A 40 -3.90 -7.75 -27.98
N ARG A 41 -3.88 -7.23 -26.74
CA ARG A 41 -4.19 -7.99 -25.50
C ARG A 41 -3.28 -9.18 -25.23
N PHE A 42 -2.05 -9.16 -25.74
CA PHE A 42 -1.06 -10.19 -25.41
C PHE A 42 -0.74 -10.17 -23.92
N LYS A 43 -0.79 -11.36 -23.30
CA LYS A 43 -0.53 -11.54 -21.88
C LYS A 43 0.91 -12.00 -21.70
N ILE A 44 1.70 -11.22 -20.96
CA ILE A 44 3.07 -11.58 -20.63
C ILE A 44 3.07 -12.54 -19.43
N GLY A 45 4.06 -13.42 -19.37
CA GLY A 45 4.32 -14.28 -18.21
C GLY A 45 4.51 -13.45 -16.94
N GLN A 46 4.11 -14.00 -15.80
CA GLN A 46 4.22 -13.36 -14.50
C GLN A 46 5.40 -13.95 -13.73
N ILE A 47 6.41 -13.11 -13.53
CA ILE A 47 7.60 -13.47 -12.75
C ILE A 47 7.33 -13.40 -11.24
N PRO A 48 7.96 -14.26 -10.43
CA PRO A 48 7.87 -14.25 -8.96
C PRO A 48 8.09 -12.86 -8.33
N LYS A 49 9.01 -12.06 -8.88
CA LYS A 49 9.31 -10.71 -8.36
C LYS A 49 8.10 -9.76 -8.37
N LEU A 50 7.16 -9.95 -9.30
CA LEU A 50 5.90 -9.18 -9.30
C LEU A 50 5.00 -9.56 -8.11
N PHE A 51 5.01 -10.83 -7.71
CA PHE A 51 4.26 -11.31 -6.55
C PHE A 51 4.94 -10.92 -5.24
N LEU A 52 6.28 -10.87 -5.21
CA LEU A 52 7.01 -10.25 -4.11
C LEU A 52 6.57 -8.79 -3.93
N GLY A 53 6.54 -8.00 -5.01
CA GLY A 53 6.09 -6.60 -4.94
C GLY A 53 4.66 -6.46 -4.39
N ARG A 54 3.75 -7.35 -4.79
CA ARG A 54 2.38 -7.42 -4.25
C ARG A 54 2.35 -7.81 -2.78
N ALA A 55 3.21 -8.73 -2.35
CA ALA A 55 3.32 -9.11 -0.94
C ALA A 55 3.75 -7.90 -0.12
N VAL A 56 4.79 -7.18 -0.56
CA VAL A 56 5.29 -5.96 0.08
C VAL A 56 4.19 -4.91 0.18
N GLU A 57 3.49 -4.63 -0.92
CA GLU A 57 2.37 -3.68 -0.94
C GLU A 57 1.25 -4.10 0.02
N GLU A 58 0.80 -5.35 -0.03
CA GLU A 58 -0.30 -5.83 0.84
C GLU A 58 0.10 -5.78 2.33
N THR A 59 1.33 -6.17 2.67
CA THR A 59 1.85 -6.09 4.04
C THR A 59 1.95 -4.64 4.51
N PHE A 60 2.58 -3.77 3.72
CA PHE A 60 2.73 -2.35 4.05
C PHE A 60 1.36 -1.68 4.23
N CYS A 61 0.45 -1.85 3.27
CA CYS A 61 -0.90 -1.28 3.33
C CYS A 61 -1.67 -1.74 4.57
N ARG A 62 -1.55 -3.01 4.97
CA ARG A 62 -2.21 -3.51 6.18
C ARG A 62 -1.69 -2.84 7.44
N VAL A 63 -0.37 -2.68 7.57
CA VAL A 63 0.23 -2.03 8.75
C VAL A 63 -0.22 -0.57 8.87
N ILE A 64 -0.24 0.19 7.77
CA ILE A 64 -0.66 1.60 7.80
C ILE A 64 -2.17 1.79 8.02
N MET A 65 -2.98 0.77 7.74
CA MET A 65 -4.42 0.78 8.03
C MET A 65 -4.72 0.38 9.49
N GLU A 66 -3.78 -0.29 10.16
CA GLU A 66 -3.87 -0.61 11.57
C GLU A 66 -3.53 0.61 12.44
N SER A 67 -4.03 0.61 13.68
CA SER A 67 -3.76 1.67 14.64
C SER A 67 -3.23 1.10 15.97
N PRO A 68 -2.11 1.61 16.50
CA PRO A 68 -1.56 1.16 17.78
C PRO A 68 -2.47 1.44 18.99
N GLY A 69 -3.47 2.32 18.84
CA GLY A 69 -4.46 2.58 19.88
C GLY A 69 -5.58 1.55 19.93
N LEU A 70 -5.72 0.73 18.88
CA LEU A 70 -6.73 -0.33 18.78
C LEU A 70 -6.11 -1.74 18.83
N ILE A 71 -4.84 -1.88 18.41
CA ILE A 71 -4.20 -3.18 18.21
C ILE A 71 -2.83 -3.21 18.89
N VAL A 72 -2.59 -4.23 19.73
CA VAL A 72 -1.25 -4.50 20.28
C VAL A 72 -0.33 -5.09 19.20
N SER A 73 0.97 -4.85 19.29
CA SER A 73 1.96 -5.27 18.27
C SER A 73 1.90 -6.77 17.96
N GLN A 74 1.74 -7.61 18.98
CA GLN A 74 1.70 -9.07 18.85
C GLN A 74 0.30 -9.65 18.60
N SER A 75 -0.68 -8.82 18.21
CA SER A 75 -2.01 -9.31 17.89
C SER A 75 -1.96 -10.30 16.70
N PRO A 76 -2.94 -11.19 16.56
CA PRO A 76 -3.08 -12.00 15.35
C PRO A 76 -3.15 -11.16 14.06
N TRP A 77 -3.00 -11.81 12.91
CA TRP A 77 -3.05 -11.12 11.61
C TRP A 77 -4.48 -10.70 11.21
N ASP A 78 -5.50 -11.36 11.75
CA ASP A 78 -6.90 -11.27 11.36
C ASP A 78 -7.76 -10.46 12.35
N VAL A 79 -7.15 -9.55 13.11
CA VAL A 79 -7.83 -8.75 14.15
C VAL A 79 -9.04 -7.99 13.61
N TYR A 80 -8.97 -7.53 12.37
CA TYR A 80 -10.07 -6.82 11.70
C TYR A 80 -11.10 -7.73 11.01
N ALA A 81 -11.02 -9.06 11.15
CA ALA A 81 -11.95 -9.98 10.47
C ALA A 81 -13.42 -9.72 10.82
N LYS A 82 -13.71 -9.20 12.02
CA LYS A 82 -15.06 -8.85 12.49
C LYS A 82 -15.40 -7.36 12.37
N GLY A 83 -14.54 -6.57 11.73
CA GLY A 83 -14.67 -5.12 11.59
C GLY A 83 -14.02 -4.34 12.74
N ALA A 84 -13.58 -3.11 12.46
CA ALA A 84 -12.94 -2.23 13.42
C ALA A 84 -13.88 -1.78 14.55
N ASP A 85 -15.19 -1.76 14.28
CA ASP A 85 -16.23 -1.29 15.21
C ASP A 85 -16.34 -2.14 16.48
N GLN A 86 -15.86 -3.40 16.43
CA GLN A 86 -15.86 -4.31 17.57
C GLN A 86 -14.61 -4.18 18.45
N LEU A 87 -13.62 -3.36 18.03
CA LEU A 87 -12.39 -3.18 18.79
C LEU A 87 -12.55 -2.10 19.85
N LEU A 88 -12.00 -2.39 21.03
CA LEU A 88 -11.92 -1.43 22.12
C LEU A 88 -10.61 -0.64 22.02
N LEU A 89 -10.67 0.63 22.43
CA LEU A 89 -9.47 1.46 22.57
C LEU A 89 -8.58 0.88 23.67
N LEU A 90 -7.36 0.46 23.30
CA LEU A 90 -6.32 0.02 24.24
C LEU A 90 -5.74 1.20 25.00
N ASN A 91 -5.42 2.28 24.28
CA ASN A 91 -4.80 3.46 24.86
C ASN A 91 -5.53 4.74 24.44
N LYS A 92 -6.14 5.42 25.41
CA LYS A 92 -6.82 6.71 25.19
C LYS A 92 -5.86 7.85 24.84
N ASN A 93 -4.57 7.69 25.17
CA ASN A 93 -3.51 8.67 24.92
C ASN A 93 -2.58 8.21 23.78
N ILE A 94 -3.13 7.64 22.71
CA ILE A 94 -2.36 7.19 21.53
C ILE A 94 -1.46 8.31 20.97
N HIS A 95 -1.89 9.57 21.08
CA HIS A 95 -1.15 10.74 20.61
C HIS A 95 0.17 11.01 21.37
N ALA A 96 0.38 10.37 22.52
CA ALA A 96 1.61 10.49 23.30
C ALA A 96 2.68 9.46 22.92
N MET A 97 2.37 8.52 22.03
CA MET A 97 3.31 7.50 21.56
C MET A 97 4.48 8.15 20.81
N LYS A 98 5.71 7.77 21.15
CA LYS A 98 6.91 8.31 20.49
C LYS A 98 7.06 7.68 19.10
N ALA A 99 7.74 8.39 18.20
CA ALA A 99 8.02 7.91 16.85
C ALA A 99 8.72 6.54 16.85
N GLU A 100 9.71 6.33 17.73
CA GLU A 100 10.44 5.05 17.76
C GLU A 100 9.60 3.90 18.31
N GLU A 101 8.73 4.18 19.28
CA GLU A 101 7.76 3.19 19.74
C GLU A 101 6.79 2.81 18.62
N LEU A 102 6.38 3.78 17.80
CA LEU A 102 5.51 3.56 16.64
C LEU A 102 6.22 2.72 15.57
N LYS A 103 7.51 2.98 15.31
CA LYS A 103 8.33 2.18 14.39
C LYS A 103 8.42 0.72 14.84
N GLU A 104 8.79 0.49 16.10
CA GLU A 104 8.88 -0.86 16.67
C GLU A 104 7.54 -1.60 16.63
N TRP A 105 6.43 -0.91 16.93
CA TRP A 105 5.10 -1.47 16.78
C TRP A 105 4.82 -1.87 15.32
N ALA A 106 5.11 -0.98 14.36
CA ALA A 106 4.86 -1.21 12.94
C ALA A 106 5.71 -2.38 12.39
N TYR A 107 6.94 -2.55 12.85
CA TYR A 107 7.81 -3.66 12.48
C TYR A 107 7.27 -5.00 12.96
N ALA A 108 6.86 -5.06 14.23
CA ALA A 108 6.23 -6.26 14.76
C ALA A 108 4.95 -6.63 13.99
N ARG A 109 4.14 -5.63 13.60
CA ARG A 109 2.96 -5.86 12.73
C ARG A 109 3.36 -6.38 11.35
N ALA A 110 4.37 -5.78 10.73
CA ALA A 110 4.84 -6.16 9.40
C ALA A 110 5.30 -7.63 9.36
N GLU A 111 6.03 -8.09 10.38
CA GLU A 111 6.48 -9.49 10.49
C GLU A 111 5.34 -10.49 10.54
N ILE A 112 4.32 -10.22 11.37
CA ILE A 112 3.15 -11.08 11.51
C ILE A 112 2.42 -11.21 10.18
N HIS A 113 2.16 -10.07 9.51
CA HIS A 113 1.48 -10.06 8.22
C HIS A 113 2.32 -10.68 7.10
N TRP A 114 3.64 -10.44 7.11
CA TRP A 114 4.56 -10.88 6.06
C TRP A 114 4.54 -12.39 5.88
N SER A 115 4.68 -13.16 6.96
CA SER A 115 4.73 -14.62 6.90
C SER A 115 3.53 -15.23 6.15
N ILE A 116 2.32 -14.72 6.43
CA ILE A 116 1.07 -15.21 5.86
C ILE A 116 0.88 -14.73 4.42
N ILE A 117 1.15 -13.45 4.16
CA ILE A 117 0.95 -12.83 2.85
C ILE A 117 1.97 -13.36 1.86
N PHE A 118 3.22 -13.56 2.27
CA PHE A 118 4.28 -14.10 1.41
C PHE A 118 3.91 -15.49 0.91
N ASP A 119 3.48 -16.38 1.81
CA ASP A 119 3.02 -17.72 1.44
C ASP A 119 1.76 -17.69 0.56
N LYS A 120 0.81 -16.81 0.88
CA LYS A 120 -0.37 -16.59 0.04
C LYS A 120 0.04 -16.17 -1.39
N MET A 121 1.01 -15.27 -1.53
CA MET A 121 1.49 -14.81 -2.83
C MET A 121 2.26 -15.90 -3.59
N ARG A 122 3.02 -16.74 -2.89
CA ARG A 122 3.65 -17.94 -3.46
C ARG A 122 2.61 -18.87 -4.07
N LEU A 123 1.58 -19.24 -3.29
CA LEU A 123 0.50 -20.10 -3.75
C LEU A 123 -0.29 -19.50 -4.92
N LEU A 124 -0.49 -18.18 -4.93
CA LEU A 124 -1.14 -17.47 -6.04
C LEU A 124 -0.29 -17.50 -7.32
N TRP A 125 1.03 -17.38 -7.20
CA TRP A 125 1.94 -17.50 -8.34
C TRP A 125 1.98 -18.93 -8.89
N GLU A 126 2.09 -19.94 -8.02
CA GLU A 126 2.14 -21.36 -8.41
C GLU A 126 0.92 -21.81 -9.21
N LYS A 127 -0.26 -21.25 -8.86
CA LYS A 127 -1.55 -21.50 -9.54
C LYS A 127 -1.73 -20.69 -10.83
N SER A 128 -0.86 -19.73 -11.12
CA SER A 128 -1.01 -18.89 -12.32
C SER A 128 -0.68 -19.69 -13.57
N GLU A 129 -1.63 -19.76 -14.51
CA GLU A 129 -1.41 -20.34 -15.86
C GLU A 129 -0.27 -19.64 -16.62
N ARG A 130 0.05 -18.41 -16.22
CA ARG A 130 1.09 -17.58 -16.82
C ARG A 130 2.37 -17.52 -15.98
N LYS A 131 2.59 -18.45 -15.06
CA LYS A 131 3.81 -18.46 -14.24
C LYS A 131 5.05 -18.61 -15.13
N MET A 132 6.10 -17.88 -14.76
CA MET A 132 7.38 -17.87 -15.48
C MET A 132 8.51 -17.63 -14.48
N GLY A 133 9.61 -18.37 -14.57
CA GLY A 133 10.71 -18.33 -13.58
C GLY A 133 10.46 -19.25 -12.39
N GLU A 134 11.30 -19.14 -11.36
CA GLU A 134 11.26 -20.00 -10.17
C GLU A 134 11.08 -19.18 -8.88
N TRP A 135 10.24 -19.66 -7.96
CA TRP A 135 10.02 -18.95 -6.68
C TRP A 135 11.26 -18.95 -5.78
N SER A 136 12.16 -19.92 -5.95
CA SER A 136 13.42 -20.01 -5.20
C SER A 136 14.33 -18.79 -5.39
N ASP A 137 14.14 -18.05 -6.49
CA ASP A 137 14.91 -16.83 -6.77
C ASP A 137 14.48 -15.64 -5.90
N ILE A 138 13.43 -15.81 -5.09
CA ILE A 138 12.87 -14.77 -4.23
C ILE A 138 13.34 -14.94 -2.80
N ASP A 139 14.10 -13.94 -2.36
CA ASP A 139 14.48 -13.78 -0.96
C ASP A 139 13.34 -13.11 -0.16
N SER A 140 12.84 -13.83 0.84
CA SER A 140 11.82 -13.36 1.77
C SER A 140 12.32 -12.19 2.62
N ASP A 141 13.58 -12.22 3.05
CA ASP A 141 14.14 -11.24 3.97
C ASP A 141 14.30 -9.89 3.29
N ILE A 142 14.68 -9.88 2.01
CA ILE A 142 14.69 -8.66 1.19
C ILE A 142 13.29 -8.06 1.12
N GLY A 143 12.25 -8.89 0.95
CA GLY A 143 10.87 -8.42 0.93
C GLY A 143 10.43 -7.77 2.24
N LEU A 144 10.72 -8.41 3.37
CA LEU A 144 10.43 -7.85 4.69
C LEU A 144 11.22 -6.56 4.94
N GLN A 145 12.49 -6.51 4.53
CA GLN A 145 13.29 -5.28 4.60
C GLN A 145 12.67 -4.16 3.76
N MET A 146 12.15 -4.44 2.57
CA MET A 146 11.44 -3.42 1.77
C MET A 146 10.23 -2.86 2.52
N CYS A 147 9.47 -3.70 3.22
CA CYS A 147 8.37 -3.24 4.08
C CYS A 147 8.87 -2.31 5.20
N ARG A 148 9.94 -2.70 5.91
CA ARG A 148 10.52 -1.90 7.00
C ARG A 148 11.01 -0.54 6.52
N HIS A 149 11.79 -0.49 5.44
CA HIS A 149 12.25 0.78 4.85
C HIS A 149 11.09 1.64 4.36
N GLY A 150 10.02 1.04 3.83
CA GLY A 150 8.81 1.77 3.46
C GLY A 150 8.11 2.41 4.66
N LEU A 151 8.07 1.71 5.79
CA LEU A 151 7.53 2.22 7.05
C LEU A 151 8.40 3.35 7.62
N ASP A 152 9.73 3.17 7.63
CA ASP A 152 10.68 4.23 8.00
C ASP A 152 10.44 5.49 7.18
N PHE A 153 10.47 5.33 5.85
CA PHE A 153 10.26 6.44 4.92
C PHE A 153 8.93 7.15 5.18
N HIS A 154 7.85 6.41 5.40
CA HIS A 154 6.54 7.00 5.67
C HIS A 154 6.50 7.76 7.00
N ILE A 155 7.02 7.17 8.08
CA ILE A 155 7.03 7.80 9.41
C ILE A 155 7.91 9.06 9.40
N GLU A 156 9.08 9.00 8.76
CA GLU A 156 9.99 10.14 8.62
C GLU A 156 9.36 11.27 7.79
N GLU A 157 8.66 10.92 6.71
CA GLU A 157 7.91 11.89 5.89
C GLU A 157 6.83 12.60 6.72
N VAL A 158 6.06 11.84 7.51
CA VAL A 158 5.02 12.40 8.39
C VAL A 158 5.64 13.33 9.44
N LEU A 159 6.76 12.94 10.06
CA LEU A 159 7.45 13.79 11.03
C LEU A 159 7.98 15.07 10.41
N ARG A 160 8.56 14.98 9.19
CA ARG A 160 9.01 16.16 8.45
C ARG A 160 7.84 17.09 8.15
N CYS A 161 6.75 16.56 7.61
CA CYS A 161 5.54 17.33 7.33
C CYS A 161 4.98 17.99 8.60
N TYR A 162 4.97 17.28 9.73
CA TYR A 162 4.52 17.83 11.00
C TYR A 162 5.41 18.97 11.54
N SER A 163 6.71 18.92 11.26
CA SER A 163 7.65 19.98 11.64
C SER A 163 7.56 21.24 10.77
N GLU A 164 7.14 21.09 9.51
CA GLU A 164 7.11 22.17 8.52
C GLU A 164 5.72 22.81 8.37
N ILE A 165 4.65 22.08 8.71
CA ILE A 165 3.27 22.57 8.55
C ILE A 165 3.00 23.77 9.47
N SER A 166 2.30 24.77 8.93
CA SER A 166 1.89 25.91 9.72
C SER A 166 0.83 25.51 10.76
N VAL A 167 0.84 26.17 11.92
CA VAL A 167 -0.18 25.96 12.96
C VAL A 167 -1.59 26.26 12.42
N HIS A 168 -1.71 27.21 11.50
CA HIS A 168 -2.97 27.56 10.86
C HIS A 168 -3.50 26.41 9.98
N ASP A 169 -2.67 25.86 9.09
CA ASP A 169 -3.07 24.76 8.19
C ASP A 169 -3.40 23.50 8.99
N LEU A 170 -2.60 23.20 10.02
CA LEU A 170 -2.83 22.05 10.89
C LEU A 170 -4.15 22.17 11.65
N ASN A 171 -4.47 23.34 12.20
CA ASN A 171 -5.74 23.58 12.89
C ASN A 171 -6.92 23.54 11.92
N THR A 172 -6.74 24.07 10.71
CA THR A 172 -7.76 23.99 9.65
C THR A 172 -8.04 22.54 9.27
N TRP A 173 -6.99 21.73 9.07
CA TRP A 173 -7.10 20.27 8.83
C TRP A 173 -7.88 19.58 9.94
N ARG A 174 -7.46 19.79 11.20
CA ARG A 174 -8.07 19.16 12.38
C ARG A 174 -9.53 19.58 12.61
N SER A 175 -9.91 20.79 12.20
CA SER A 175 -11.28 21.26 12.30
C SER A 175 -12.23 20.64 11.28
N GLY A 176 -11.71 19.88 10.31
CA GLY A 176 -12.49 19.29 9.22
C GLY A 176 -13.03 20.32 8.22
N LYS A 177 -12.64 21.59 8.33
CA LYS A 177 -12.99 22.66 7.40
C LYS A 177 -12.05 22.62 6.19
N TYR A 178 -12.16 21.60 5.35
CA TYR A 178 -11.48 21.65 4.07
C TYR A 178 -12.25 22.51 3.07
N HIS A 179 -11.51 23.42 2.44
CA HIS A 179 -11.92 24.29 1.34
C HIS A 179 -12.69 23.52 0.26
N THR A 180 -13.92 23.98 0.00
CA THR A 180 -14.64 23.79 -1.26
C THR A 180 -13.87 24.37 -2.44
#